data_AF-A0A1V4ZYV0-F1
#
_entry.id   AF-A0A1V4ZYV0-F1
#
_cell.length_a   1.000
_cell.length_b   1.000
_cell.length_c   1.000
_cell.angle_alpha   90.00
_cell.angle_beta   90.00
_cell.angle_gamma   90.00
#
_symmetry.space_group_name_H-M   'P 1'
#
loop_
_entity.id
_entity.type
_entity.pdbx_description
1 polymer ?
#
loop_
_entity_poly.entity_id
_entity_poly.type
_entity_poly.pdbx_seq_one_letter_code
_entity_poly.pdbx_strand_id
1 'polypeptide(L)'
;MTDESYNARAVARDLSRLARQCSIRQVILVVNRVRNGLEKPDIIGEMEGLFQKVWLLPHDSCITRHEPSVIPAVLDHCPIVGNIESLAGYILAHC
;
A
#
# COMPACT_ATOMS: atom_id res chain seq x y z
N MET A 1 3.94 -1.16 4.93
CA MET A 1 4.00 -1.06 3.45
C MET A 1 4.86 -2.20 2.94
N THR A 2 4.53 -2.79 1.79
CA THR A 2 5.25 -3.89 1.12
C THR A 2 5.30 -3.66 -0.39
N ASP A 3 6.05 -4.47 -1.12
CA ASP A 3 5.91 -4.65 -2.58
C ASP A 3 5.36 -6.06 -2.91
N GLU A 4 5.28 -6.39 -4.21
CA GLU A 4 4.76 -7.69 -4.69
C GLU A 4 5.68 -8.89 -4.40
N SER A 5 6.92 -8.66 -3.96
CA SER A 5 7.86 -9.74 -3.73
C SER A 5 7.42 -10.62 -2.56
N TYR A 6 7.65 -11.92 -2.69
CA TYR A 6 7.35 -12.89 -1.62
C TYR A 6 8.00 -12.51 -0.30
N ASN A 7 9.27 -12.07 -0.34
CA ASN A 7 10.01 -11.70 0.87
C ASN A 7 9.39 -10.50 1.58
N ALA A 8 9.00 -9.45 0.84
CA ALA A 8 8.35 -8.29 1.44
C ALA A 8 6.98 -8.65 2.05
N ARG A 9 6.21 -9.52 1.38
CA ARG A 9 4.92 -10.00 1.89
C ARG A 9 5.05 -10.91 3.11
N ALA A 10 6.08 -11.74 3.17
CA ALA A 10 6.40 -12.55 4.35
C ALA A 10 6.69 -11.65 5.57
N VAL A 11 7.50 -10.59 5.38
CA VAL A 11 7.77 -9.59 6.42
C VAL A 11 6.48 -8.88 6.85
N ALA A 12 5.61 -8.50 5.91
CA ALA A 12 4.34 -7.85 6.24
C ALA A 12 3.45 -8.74 7.13
N ARG A 13 3.35 -10.04 6.84
CA ARG A 13 2.59 -11.00 7.65
C ARG A 13 3.12 -11.10 9.09
N ASP A 14 4.44 -11.14 9.25
CA ASP A 14 5.02 -11.21 10.59
C ASP A 14 4.85 -9.89 11.37
N LEU A 15 4.93 -8.74 10.68
CA LEU A 15 4.59 -7.45 11.27
C LEU A 15 3.11 -7.35 11.69
N SER A 16 2.18 -7.93 10.93
CA SER A 16 0.76 -8.01 11.33
C SER A 16 0.60 -8.81 12.63
N ARG A 17 1.29 -9.95 12.75
CA ARG A 17 1.28 -10.75 13.99
C ARG A 17 1.79 -9.96 15.18
N LEU A 18 2.92 -9.27 15.02
CA LEU A 18 3.49 -8.40 16.07
C LEU A 18 2.55 -7.26 16.44
N ALA A 19 1.94 -6.59 15.46
CA ALA A 19 0.98 -5.52 15.71
C ALA A 19 -0.20 -5.98 16.57
N ARG A 20 -0.73 -7.19 16.32
CA ARG A 20 -1.78 -7.79 17.15
C ARG A 20 -1.32 -8.07 18.57
N GLN A 21 -0.09 -8.57 18.75
CA GLN A 21 0.49 -8.79 20.08
C GLN A 21 0.66 -7.47 20.85
N CYS A 22 0.97 -6.37 20.14
CA CYS A 22 1.04 -5.02 20.70
C CYS A 22 -0.34 -4.35 20.86
N SER A 23 -1.45 -5.07 20.68
CA SER A 23 -2.81 -4.53 20.76
C SER A 23 -3.12 -3.40 19.76
N ILE A 24 -2.38 -3.33 18.65
CA ILE A 24 -2.69 -2.41 17.54
C ILE A 24 -3.87 -3.03 16.76
N ARG A 25 -5.03 -2.39 16.87
CA ARG A 25 -6.31 -2.95 16.39
C ARG A 25 -6.53 -2.81 14.89
N GLN A 26 -5.97 -1.76 14.31
CA GLN A 26 -6.21 -1.41 12.92
C GLN A 26 -4.89 -1.40 12.17
N VAL A 27 -4.71 -2.39 11.31
CA VAL A 27 -3.53 -2.55 10.48
C VAL A 27 -3.98 -2.65 9.04
N ILE A 28 -3.54 -1.68 8.23
CA ILE A 28 -3.78 -1.63 6.79
C ILE A 28 -2.50 -2.06 6.09
N LEU A 29 -2.61 -3.00 5.15
CA LEU A 29 -1.50 -3.35 4.27
C LEU A 29 -1.55 -2.51 3.00
N VAL A 30 -0.48 -1.77 2.74
CA VAL A 30 -0.29 -1.09 1.44
C VAL A 30 0.75 -1.86 0.65
N VAL A 31 0.35 -2.40 -0.51
CA VAL A 31 1.24 -3.03 -1.50
C VAL A 31 1.55 -1.99 -2.56
N ASN A 32 2.81 -1.56 -2.60
CA ASN A 32 3.29 -0.52 -3.49
C ASN A 32 3.91 -1.12 -4.77
N ARG A 33 3.95 -0.32 -5.83
CA ARG A 33 4.60 -0.63 -7.11
C ARG A 33 4.02 -1.87 -7.81
N VAL A 34 2.72 -2.09 -7.67
CA VAL A 34 2.01 -3.22 -8.28
C VAL A 34 2.06 -3.11 -9.80
N ARG A 35 2.56 -4.17 -10.48
CA ARG A 35 2.62 -4.25 -11.94
C ARG A 35 1.39 -4.96 -12.50
N ASN A 36 1.02 -4.64 -13.75
CA ASN A 36 -0.03 -5.33 -14.51
C ASN A 36 -1.46 -5.21 -13.92
N GLY A 37 -1.78 -4.06 -13.32
CA GLY A 37 -3.13 -3.75 -12.84
C GLY A 37 -3.35 -3.95 -11.34
N LEU A 38 -4.51 -3.48 -10.85
CA LEU A 38 -4.89 -3.49 -9.43
C LEU A 38 -5.61 -4.78 -9.00
N GLU A 39 -5.77 -5.75 -9.91
CA GLU A 39 -6.40 -7.02 -9.60
C GLU A 39 -5.31 -8.04 -9.26
N LYS A 40 -5.07 -8.22 -7.96
CA LYS A 40 -4.07 -9.17 -7.44
C LYS A 40 -4.73 -10.17 -6.49
N PRO A 41 -5.57 -11.09 -7.01
CA PRO A 41 -6.33 -12.02 -6.17
C PRO A 41 -5.42 -12.88 -5.30
N ASP A 42 -4.26 -13.31 -5.81
CA ASP A 42 -3.30 -14.12 -5.04
C ASP A 42 -2.74 -13.36 -3.83
N ILE A 43 -2.38 -12.08 -4.02
CA ILE A 43 -1.87 -11.24 -2.93
C ILE A 43 -2.98 -10.94 -1.93
N ILE A 44 -4.18 -10.63 -2.41
CA ILE A 44 -5.33 -10.33 -1.56
C ILE A 44 -5.70 -11.56 -0.72
N GLY A 45 -5.79 -12.74 -1.35
CA GLY A 45 -6.12 -13.99 -0.68
C GLY A 45 -5.06 -14.42 0.34
N GLU A 46 -3.76 -14.28 0.03
CA GLU A 46 -2.70 -14.59 0.99
C GLU A 46 -2.75 -13.68 2.24
N MET A 47 -3.23 -12.45 2.09
CA MET A 47 -3.25 -11.43 3.15
C MET A 47 -4.61 -11.34 3.87
N GLU A 48 -5.58 -12.15 3.46
CA GLU A 48 -6.93 -12.16 4.03
C GLU A 48 -6.91 -12.51 5.53
N GLY A 49 -7.69 -11.76 6.33
CA GLY A 49 -7.76 -11.95 7.79
C GLY A 49 -6.52 -11.53 8.58
N LEU A 50 -5.43 -11.13 7.91
CA LEU A 50 -4.22 -10.59 8.56
C LEU A 50 -4.27 -9.07 8.71
N PHE A 51 -5.00 -8.39 7.84
CA PHE A 51 -5.12 -6.94 7.80
C PHE A 51 -6.59 -6.54 7.67
N GLN A 52 -6.95 -5.36 8.19
CA GLN A 52 -8.30 -4.81 8.05
C GLN A 52 -8.62 -4.49 6.59
N LYS A 53 -7.61 -4.02 5.85
CA LYS A 53 -7.71 -3.67 4.45
C LYS A 53 -6.37 -3.90 3.77
N VAL A 54 -6.42 -4.42 2.55
CA VAL A 54 -5.29 -4.43 1.62
C VAL A 54 -5.55 -3.34 0.58
N TRP A 55 -4.60 -2.42 0.43
CA TRP A 55 -4.62 -1.33 -0.54
C TRP A 55 -3.51 -1.55 -1.54
N LEU A 56 -3.85 -1.49 -2.83
CA LEU A 56 -2.91 -1.74 -3.92
C LEU A 56 -2.60 -0.40 -4.59
N LEU A 57 -1.31 -0.06 -4.67
CA LEU A 57 -0.82 1.13 -5.35
C LEU A 57 -0.07 0.71 -6.61
N PRO A 58 -0.49 1.16 -7.79
CA PRO A 58 0.12 0.75 -9.04
C PRO A 58 1.54 1.30 -9.15
N HIS A 59 2.37 0.63 -9.94
CA HIS A 59 3.62 1.24 -10.38
C HIS A 59 3.33 2.49 -11.23
N ASP A 60 3.91 3.62 -10.83
CA ASP A 60 3.78 4.88 -11.55
C ASP A 60 5.18 5.41 -11.94
N SER A 61 5.47 5.38 -13.23
CA SER A 61 6.74 5.88 -13.78
C SER A 61 6.90 7.40 -13.62
N CYS A 62 5.82 8.14 -13.37
CA CYS A 62 5.83 9.57 -13.08
C CYS A 62 6.62 9.85 -11.78
N ILE A 63 6.55 8.96 -10.77
CA ILE A 63 7.28 9.16 -9.52
C ILE A 63 8.78 9.12 -9.73
N THR A 64 9.30 8.12 -10.44
CA THR A 64 10.74 8.00 -10.69
C THR A 64 11.32 9.20 -11.45
N ARG A 65 10.51 9.87 -12.28
CA ARG A 65 10.94 11.09 -12.99
C ARG A 65 11.05 12.32 -12.10
N HIS A 66 10.30 12.36 -11.01
CA HIS A 66 10.26 13.49 -10.08
C HIS A 66 11.11 13.27 -8.83
N GLU A 67 11.66 12.06 -8.64
CA GLU A 67 12.65 11.80 -7.60
C GLU A 67 13.85 12.78 -7.73
N PRO A 68 14.36 13.31 -6.60
CA PRO A 68 14.06 12.93 -5.21
C PRO A 68 12.88 13.71 -4.57
N SER A 69 12.22 14.62 -5.29
CA SER A 69 11.21 15.50 -4.70
C SER A 69 9.79 15.02 -4.99
N VAL A 70 8.95 14.98 -3.96
CA VAL A 70 7.52 14.67 -4.13
C VAL A 70 6.71 15.88 -4.58
N ILE A 71 7.23 17.10 -4.42
CA ILE A 71 6.51 18.34 -4.75
C ILE A 71 6.12 18.38 -6.23
N PRO A 72 7.03 18.14 -7.20
CA PRO A 72 6.67 18.10 -8.61
C PRO A 72 5.65 17.01 -8.93
N ALA A 73 5.76 15.83 -8.31
CA ALA A 73 4.80 14.75 -8.54
C ALA A 73 3.36 15.13 -8.14
N VAL A 74 3.21 15.95 -7.09
CA VAL A 74 1.91 16.49 -6.66
C VAL A 74 1.44 17.60 -7.60
N LEU A 75 2.30 18.58 -7.90
CA LEU A 75 1.94 19.72 -8.77
C LEU A 75 1.59 19.27 -10.20
N ASP A 76 2.29 18.26 -10.72
CA ASP A 76 2.07 17.72 -12.06
C ASP A 76 0.98 16.63 -12.08
N HIS A 77 0.28 16.42 -10.95
CA HIS A 77 -0.84 15.50 -10.81
C HIS A 77 -0.51 14.08 -11.30
N CYS A 78 0.64 13.52 -10.88
CA CYS A 78 0.98 12.14 -11.20
C CYS A 78 -0.20 11.20 -10.82
N PRO A 79 -0.55 10.20 -11.66
CA PRO A 79 -1.70 9.34 -11.42
C PRO A 79 -1.75 8.68 -10.03
N ILE A 80 -0.59 8.39 -9.45
CA ILE A 80 -0.50 7.84 -8.10
C ILE A 80 -1.04 8.78 -7.01
N VAL A 81 -1.03 10.10 -7.22
CA VAL A 81 -1.48 11.10 -6.24
C VAL A 81 -2.94 10.86 -5.86
N GLY A 82 -3.83 10.66 -6.83
CA GLY A 82 -5.24 10.35 -6.55
C GLY A 82 -5.44 9.04 -5.78
N ASN A 83 -4.56 8.06 -5.97
CA ASN A 83 -4.58 6.81 -5.19
C ASN A 83 -4.14 7.04 -3.74
N ILE A 84 -3.14 7.91 -3.53
CA ILE A 84 -2.68 8.31 -2.19
C ILE A 84 -3.74 9.13 -1.48
N GLU A 85 -4.39 10.07 -2.17
CA GLU A 85 -5.50 10.86 -1.61
C GLU A 85 -6.68 9.97 -1.21
N SER A 86 -7.01 8.97 -2.03
CA SER A 86 -8.04 7.98 -1.70
C SER A 86 -7.67 7.14 -0.47
N LEU A 87 -6.41 6.71 -0.37
CA LEU A 87 -5.90 6.00 0.81
C LEU A 87 -5.94 6.90 2.06
N ALA A 88 -5.52 8.16 1.94
CA ALA A 88 -5.56 9.13 3.04
C ALA A 88 -7.01 9.37 3.51
N GLY A 89 -7.95 9.55 2.58
CA GLY A 89 -9.37 9.67 2.89
C GLY A 89 -9.92 8.42 3.59
N TYR A 90 -9.51 7.22 3.17
CA TYR A 90 -9.89 5.98 3.86
C TYR A 90 -9.36 5.93 5.30
N ILE A 91 -8.07 6.23 5.49
CA ILE A 91 -7.44 6.24 6.82
C ILE A 91 -8.16 7.23 7.73
N LEU A 92 -8.38 8.47 7.28
CA LEU A 92 -9.04 9.51 8.08
C LEU A 92 -10.49 9.16 8.45
N ALA A 93 -11.16 8.33 7.67
CA ALA A 93 -12.54 7.92 7.93
C ALA A 93 -12.66 6.67 8.81
N HIS A 94 -11.60 5.86 8.95
CA HIS A 94 -11.67 4.53 9.58
C HIS A 94 -10.62 4.28 10.66
N CYS A 95 -9.63 5.14 10.81
CA CYS A 95 -8.57 5.09 11.81
C CYS A 95 -8.56 6.30 12.72
#